data_AF-A0A7Y5KIS0-F1
#
_entry.id   AF-A0A7Y5KIS0-F1
#
_cell.length_a   1.000
_cell.length_b   1.000
_cell.length_c   1.000
_cell.angle_alpha   90.00
_cell.angle_beta   90.00
_cell.angle_gamma   90.00
#
_symmetry.space_group_name_H-M   'P 1'
#
loop_
_entity.id
_entity.type
_entity.pdbx_description
1 polymer ?
#
loop_
_entity_poly.entity_id
_entity_poly.type
_entity_poly.pdbx_seq_one_letter_code
_entity_poly.pdbx_strand_id
1 'polypeptide(L)'
;MALVETLELRARFARNLSDLYGTEVPAYTTLLAVAEEVNHEVLARLGDAAQRLGSIERVTAERHGAIRVGTPRELSQVARIFGALGMHPTGFYDLRDAAPAPIPVVSTAFR
;
A
#
# COMPACT_ATOMS: atom_id res chain seq x y z
N MET A 1 -22.39 19.53 -5.70
CA MET A 1 -21.27 18.56 -5.82
C MET A 1 -21.29 17.68 -4.59
N ALA A 2 -21.36 16.36 -4.74
CA ALA A 2 -21.19 15.45 -3.61
C ALA A 2 -19.71 15.34 -3.29
N LEU A 3 -19.34 15.54 -2.02
CA LEU A 3 -17.99 15.30 -1.52
C LEU A 3 -17.82 13.79 -1.32
N VAL A 4 -16.67 13.25 -1.71
CA VAL A 4 -16.29 11.85 -1.46
C VAL A 4 -15.47 11.81 -0.18
N GLU A 5 -15.79 10.88 0.72
CA GLU A 5 -15.04 10.69 1.95
C GLU A 5 -13.58 10.33 1.66
N THR A 6 -12.66 10.88 2.45
CA THR A 6 -11.21 10.70 2.25
C THR A 6 -10.78 9.23 2.22
N LEU A 7 -11.37 8.41 3.09
CA LEU A 7 -11.10 6.96 3.13
C LEU A 7 -11.60 6.24 1.88
N GLU A 8 -12.75 6.66 1.34
CA GLU A 8 -13.27 6.11 0.10
C GLU A 8 -12.38 6.50 -1.09
N LEU A 9 -11.91 7.75 -1.13
CA LEU A 9 -10.98 8.22 -2.16
C LEU A 9 -9.67 7.43 -2.12
N ARG A 10 -9.12 7.17 -0.92
CA ARG A 10 -7.93 6.32 -0.73
C ARG A 10 -8.17 4.90 -1.23
N ALA A 11 -9.31 4.29 -0.89
CA ALA A 11 -9.63 2.93 -1.31
C ALA A 11 -9.78 2.84 -2.84
N ARG A 12 -10.43 3.84 -3.48
CA ARG A 12 -10.51 3.95 -4.95
C ARG A 12 -9.13 4.11 -5.59
N PHE A 13 -8.29 4.97 -5.02
CA PHE A 13 -6.92 5.18 -5.50
C PHE A 13 -6.08 3.90 -5.44
N ALA A 14 -6.12 3.17 -4.31
CA ALA A 14 -5.40 1.91 -4.16
C ALA A 14 -5.87 0.80 -5.11
N ARG A 15 -7.18 0.74 -5.41
CA ARG A 15 -7.72 -0.18 -6.43
C ARG A 15 -7.23 0.18 -7.82
N ASN A 16 -7.37 1.43 -8.24
CA ASN A 16 -6.95 1.87 -9.57
C ASN A 16 -5.44 1.67 -9.80
N LEU A 17 -4.60 1.91 -8.79
CA LEU A 17 -3.17 1.62 -8.88
C LEU A 17 -2.89 0.13 -9.01
N SER A 18 -3.62 -0.71 -8.28
CA SER A 18 -3.50 -2.17 -8.38
C SER A 18 -3.88 -2.66 -9.77
N ASP A 19 -4.95 -2.15 -10.35
CA ASP A 19 -5.41 -2.55 -11.69
C ASP A 19 -4.41 -2.11 -12.77
N LEU A 20 -3.92 -0.87 -12.66
CA LEU A 20 -2.86 -0.34 -13.54
C LEU A 20 -1.60 -1.19 -13.44
N TYR A 21 -1.13 -1.48 -12.22
CA TYR A 21 0.10 -2.25 -12.02
C TYR A 21 -0.06 -3.71 -12.46
N GLY A 22 -1.23 -4.32 -12.28
CA GLY A 22 -1.54 -5.65 -12.80
C GLY A 22 -1.60 -5.70 -14.33
N THR A 23 -1.94 -4.59 -14.98
CA THR A 23 -1.86 -4.46 -16.45
C THR A 23 -0.40 -4.37 -16.92
N GLU A 24 0.43 -3.59 -16.22
CA GLU A 24 1.83 -3.39 -16.56
C GLU A 24 2.71 -4.60 -16.23
N VAL A 25 2.39 -5.32 -15.15
CA VAL A 25 3.16 -6.44 -14.61
C VAL A 25 2.23 -7.63 -14.36
N PRO A 26 1.93 -8.47 -15.36
CA PRO A 26 0.94 -9.56 -15.23
C PRO A 26 1.21 -10.55 -14.08
N ALA A 27 2.49 -10.74 -13.71
CA ALA A 27 2.87 -11.58 -12.58
C ALA A 27 2.30 -11.07 -11.23
N TYR A 28 2.03 -9.77 -11.10
CA TYR A 28 1.35 -9.20 -9.93
C TYR A 28 -0.08 -9.75 -9.79
N THR A 29 -0.83 -9.87 -10.88
CA THR A 29 -2.18 -10.43 -10.86
C THR A 29 -2.16 -11.91 -10.43
N THR A 30 -1.18 -12.67 -10.89
CA THR A 30 -0.96 -14.06 -10.41
C THR A 30 -0.65 -14.10 -8.92
N LEU A 31 0.20 -13.20 -8.43
CA LEU A 31 0.51 -13.09 -7.00
C LEU A 31 -0.74 -12.79 -6.17
N LEU A 32 -1.61 -11.88 -6.63
CA LEU A 32 -2.87 -11.57 -5.94
C LEU A 32 -3.79 -12.80 -5.84
N ALA A 33 -3.92 -13.57 -6.93
CA ALA A 33 -4.75 -14.78 -6.93
C ALA A 33 -4.23 -15.84 -5.94
N VAL A 34 -2.91 -16.05 -5.90
CA VAL A 34 -2.28 -16.98 -4.95
C VAL A 34 -2.44 -16.48 -3.51
N ALA A 35 -2.28 -15.19 -3.25
CA ALA A 35 -2.49 -14.62 -1.93
C ALA A 35 -3.95 -14.78 -1.44
N GLU A 36 -4.92 -14.62 -2.35
CA GLU A 36 -6.34 -14.84 -2.06
C GLU A 36 -6.64 -16.31 -1.72
N GLU A 37 -6.08 -17.26 -2.48
CA GLU A 37 -6.19 -18.70 -2.19
C GLU A 37 -5.63 -19.04 -0.80
N VAL A 38 -4.42 -18.57 -0.49
CA VAL A 38 -3.79 -18.77 0.83
C VAL A 38 -4.65 -18.18 1.95
N ASN A 39 -5.20 -16.99 1.75
CA ASN A 39 -6.09 -16.34 2.72
C ASN A 39 -7.34 -17.19 2.98
N HIS A 40 -7.95 -17.76 1.95
CA HIS A 40 -9.11 -18.66 2.07
C HIS A 40 -8.76 -19.96 2.80
N GLU A 41 -7.63 -20.59 2.49
CA GLU A 41 -7.19 -21.81 3.17
C GLU A 41 -6.95 -21.57 4.67
N VAL A 42 -6.31 -20.46 5.02
CA VAL A 42 -6.07 -20.09 6.42
C VAL A 42 -7.39 -19.83 7.15
N LEU A 43 -8.33 -19.13 6.52
CA LEU A 43 -9.66 -18.89 7.07
C LEU A 43 -10.44 -20.21 7.27
N ALA A 44 -10.40 -21.12 6.30
CA ALA A 44 -11.05 -22.42 6.39
C ALA A 44 -10.48 -23.27 7.54
N ARG A 45 -9.16 -23.21 7.76
CA ARG A 45 -8.48 -23.98 8.81
C ARG A 45 -8.70 -23.41 10.22
N LEU A 46 -8.73 -22.08 10.38
CA LEU A 46 -8.71 -21.43 11.68
C LEU A 46 -10.05 -20.77 12.07
N GLY A 47 -11.00 -20.67 11.14
CA GLY A 47 -12.27 -19.97 11.34
C GLY A 47 -12.04 -18.52 11.80
N ASP A 48 -12.85 -18.07 12.77
CA ASP A 48 -12.80 -16.70 13.28
C ASP A 48 -11.44 -16.29 13.86
N ALA A 49 -10.62 -17.25 14.30
CA ALA A 49 -9.29 -16.96 14.81
C ALA A 49 -8.35 -16.38 13.72
N ALA A 50 -8.60 -16.68 12.44
CA ALA A 50 -7.87 -16.07 11.32
C ALA A 50 -8.09 -14.56 11.22
N GLN A 51 -9.24 -14.06 11.68
CA GLN A 51 -9.66 -12.67 11.50
C GLN A 51 -9.24 -11.74 12.66
N ARG A 52 -8.39 -12.21 13.58
CA ARG A 52 -7.96 -11.45 14.77
C ARG A 52 -7.24 -10.12 14.45
N LEU A 53 -6.67 -9.99 13.24
CA LEU A 53 -5.96 -8.79 12.76
C LEU A 53 -6.76 -7.97 11.75
N GLY A 54 -8.02 -8.34 11.50
CA GLY A 54 -8.90 -7.70 10.52
C GLY A 54 -9.76 -8.72 9.78
N SER A 55 -10.86 -8.24 9.18
CA SER A 55 -11.72 -9.10 8.37
C SER A 55 -10.99 -9.59 7.12
N ILE A 56 -11.40 -10.74 6.59
CA ILE A 56 -10.80 -11.33 5.40
C ILE A 56 -10.86 -10.37 4.20
N GLU A 57 -11.95 -9.61 4.05
CA GLU A 57 -12.12 -8.64 2.97
C GLU A 57 -11.11 -7.50 3.09
N ARG A 58 -10.88 -7.00 4.30
CA ARG A 58 -9.93 -5.90 4.56
C ARG A 58 -8.49 -6.36 4.33
N VAL A 59 -8.14 -7.58 4.75
CA VAL A 59 -6.79 -8.14 4.58
C VAL A 59 -6.51 -8.45 3.11
N THR A 60 -7.44 -9.06 2.38
CA THR A 60 -7.27 -9.36 0.94
C THR A 60 -7.14 -8.09 0.10
N ALA A 61 -7.77 -6.98 0.52
CA ALA A 61 -7.62 -5.69 -0.15
C ALA A 61 -6.37 -4.89 0.26
N GLU A 62 -5.65 -5.29 1.32
CA GLU A 62 -4.55 -4.53 1.89
C GLU A 62 -3.32 -4.54 0.97
N ARG A 63 -2.80 -3.34 0.66
CA ARG A 63 -1.66 -3.13 -0.22
C ARG A 63 -0.77 -2.00 0.31
N HIS A 64 0.50 -2.03 -0.06
CA HIS A 64 1.39 -0.86 0.02
C HIS A 64 2.13 -0.68 -1.30
N GLY A 65 2.37 0.57 -1.69
CA GLY A 65 3.19 0.92 -2.84
C GLY A 65 4.53 1.52 -2.40
N ALA A 66 5.51 1.51 -3.30
CA ALA A 66 6.78 2.18 -3.11
C ALA A 66 7.10 3.05 -4.33
N ILE A 67 7.39 4.32 -4.09
CA ILE A 67 7.82 5.28 -5.12
C ILE A 67 9.11 5.96 -4.69
N ARG A 68 9.88 6.46 -5.66
CA ARG A 68 11.08 7.28 -5.42
C ARG A 68 10.87 8.65 -6.08
N VAL A 69 11.25 9.70 -5.37
CA VAL A 69 11.30 11.07 -5.89
C VAL A 69 12.73 11.59 -5.82
N GLY A 70 13.09 12.50 -6.71
CA GLY A 70 14.45 13.01 -6.85
C GLY A 70 14.72 14.29 -6.07
N THR A 71 13.68 15.03 -5.66
CA THR A 71 13.84 16.35 -5.04
C THR A 71 12.94 16.56 -3.81
N PRO A 72 13.33 17.46 -2.87
CA PRO A 72 12.45 17.88 -1.78
C PRO A 72 11.12 18.49 -2.25
N ARG A 73 11.13 19.16 -3.41
CA ARG A 73 9.92 19.74 -4.01
C ARG A 73 8.93 18.67 -4.44
N GLU A 74 9.40 17.61 -5.08
CA GLU A 74 8.57 16.46 -5.46
C GLU A 74 8.02 15.75 -4.22
N LEU A 75 8.82 15.58 -3.16
CA LEU A 75 8.35 15.01 -1.90
C LEU A 75 7.22 15.86 -1.29
N SER A 76 7.35 17.20 -1.30
CA SER A 76 6.30 18.11 -0.85
C SER A 76 5.03 18.03 -1.72
N GLN A 77 5.17 17.82 -3.02
CA GLN A 77 4.03 17.60 -3.92
C GLN A 77 3.32 16.27 -3.62
N VAL A 78 4.08 15.20 -3.46
CA VAL A 78 3.59 13.88 -3.06
C VAL A 78 2.84 13.95 -1.73
N ALA A 79 3.38 14.67 -0.74
CA ALA A 79 2.72 14.87 0.55
C ALA A 79 1.35 15.55 0.43
N ARG A 80 1.20 16.52 -0.48
CA ARG A 80 -0.10 17.17 -0.75
C ARG A 80 -1.09 16.24 -1.42
N ILE A 81 -0.64 15.44 -2.39
CA ILE A 81 -1.47 14.45 -3.08
C ILE A 81 -1.98 13.41 -2.07
N PHE A 82 -1.08 12.80 -1.30
CA PHE A 82 -1.44 11.81 -0.30
C PHE A 82 -2.25 12.39 0.87
N GLY A 83 -2.01 13.64 1.24
CA GLY A 83 -2.83 14.35 2.24
C GLY A 83 -4.30 14.47 1.83
N ALA A 84 -4.61 14.63 0.55
CA ALA A 84 -6.00 14.60 0.06
C ALA A 84 -6.66 13.21 0.19
N LEU A 85 -5.85 12.15 0.28
CA LEU A 85 -6.27 10.78 0.59
C LEU A 85 -6.21 10.47 2.11
N GLY A 86 -5.94 11.49 2.94
CA GLY A 86 -5.81 11.39 4.39
C GLY A 86 -4.57 10.63 4.85
N MET A 87 -3.62 10.40 3.94
CA MET A 87 -2.40 9.64 4.21
C MET A 87 -1.31 10.63 4.64
N HIS A 88 -0.74 10.40 5.82
CA HIS A 88 0.21 11.32 6.43
C HIS A 88 1.59 10.68 6.58
N PRO A 89 2.68 11.47 6.48
CA PRO A 89 4.02 10.94 6.63
C PRO A 89 4.20 10.37 8.04
N THR A 90 4.45 9.07 8.12
CA THR A 90 4.60 8.33 9.36
C THR A 90 5.91 7.54 9.34
N GLY A 91 6.76 7.82 10.32
CA GLY A 91 8.09 7.24 10.43
C GLY A 91 9.14 7.95 9.57
N PHE A 92 10.41 7.76 9.94
CA PHE A 92 11.56 8.22 9.19
C PHE A 92 12.53 7.05 9.06
N TYR A 93 12.93 6.77 7.83
CA TYR A 93 13.77 5.62 7.50
C TYR A 93 15.00 6.14 6.76
N ASP A 94 16.16 6.06 7.41
CA ASP A 94 17.44 6.41 6.79
C ASP A 94 18.11 5.14 6.26
N LEU A 95 18.17 4.99 4.95
CA LEU A 95 18.77 3.83 4.30
C LEU A 95 20.20 4.10 3.84
N ARG A 96 20.71 5.31 4.06
CA ARG A 96 22.06 5.72 3.64
C ARG A 96 23.15 4.94 4.37
N ASP A 97 22.88 4.54 5.61
CA ASP A 97 23.79 3.78 6.47
C ASP A 97 23.34 2.32 6.65
N ALA A 98 22.40 1.85 5.83
CA ALA A 98 21.91 0.47 5.93
C ALA A 98 23.02 -0.54 5.55
N ALA A 99 23.28 -1.49 6.45
CA ALA A 99 24.18 -2.62 6.18
C ALA A 99 23.38 -3.82 5.64
N PRO A 100 23.95 -4.64 4.73
CA PRO A 100 25.30 -4.56 4.17
C PRO A 100 25.44 -3.62 2.96
N ALA A 101 24.31 -3.17 2.39
CA ALA A 101 24.29 -2.41 1.15
C ALA A 101 23.56 -1.07 1.36
N PRO A 102 24.31 0.05 1.47
CA PRO A 102 23.70 1.36 1.65
C PRO A 102 22.91 1.76 0.40
N ILE A 103 21.75 2.37 0.61
CA ILE A 103 20.89 2.90 -0.45
C ILE A 103 20.81 4.41 -0.25
N PRO A 104 21.15 5.26 -1.24
CA PRO A 104 21.28 6.71 -1.06
C PRO A 104 19.92 7.42 -1.01
N VAL A 105 19.04 6.99 -0.10
CA VAL A 105 17.68 7.51 0.09
C VAL A 105 17.34 7.62 1.57
N VAL A 106 16.53 8.62 1.90
CA VAL A 106 15.74 8.66 3.13
C VAL A 106 14.27 8.50 2.76
N SER A 107 13.44 7.99 3.66
CA SER A 107 12.07 7.62 3.34
C SER A 107 11.10 7.86 4.51
N THR A 108 9.82 7.93 4.20
CA THR A 108 8.67 7.97 5.12
C THR A 108 7.56 7.12 4.52
N ALA A 109 6.63 6.60 5.32
CA ALA A 109 5.43 5.93 4.83
C ALA A 109 4.23 6.90 4.90
N PHE A 110 3.53 7.12 3.78
CA PHE A 110 2.24 7.80 3.81
C PHE A 110 1.15 6.76 4.08
N ARG A 111 0.41 6.90 5.17
CA ARG A 111 -0.70 6.00 5.56
C ARG A 111 -1.71 6.69 6.46
#